data_AF-A0A556ABU2-F1
#
_entry.id   AF-A0A556ABU2-F1
#
_cell.length_a   1.000
_cell.length_b   1.000
_cell.length_c   1.000
_cell.angle_alpha   90.00
_cell.angle_beta   90.00
_cell.angle_gamma   90.00
#
_symmetry.space_group_name_H-M   'P 1'
#
loop_
_entity.id
_entity.type
_entity.pdbx_description
1 polymer ?
#
loop_
_entity_poly.entity_id
_entity_poly.type
_entity_poly.pdbx_seq_one_letter_code
_entity_poly.pdbx_strand_id
1 'polypeptide(L)'
;MTSWYIGLAALLLVQLLIGLARVLRGPAPPDRMTCAQLFGTMGVAILLLLAEAVELPALRDVALVFALLGALAASAFVARVWPRRGKERP
;
A
#
# COMPACT_ATOMS: atom_id res chain seq x y z
N MET A 1 -24.62 10.04 -5.71
CA MET A 1 -23.77 8.84 -5.56
C MET A 1 -22.31 9.21 -5.34
N THR A 2 -21.75 10.15 -6.11
CA THR A 2 -20.40 10.71 -5.96
C THR A 2 -20.00 11.13 -4.55
N SER A 3 -20.89 11.77 -3.80
CA SER A 3 -20.61 12.23 -2.42
C SER A 3 -20.25 11.10 -1.46
N TRP A 4 -20.78 9.90 -1.67
CA TRP A 4 -20.47 8.71 -0.87
C TRP A 4 -19.04 8.22 -1.13
N TYR A 5 -18.63 8.16 -2.40
CA TYR A 5 -17.27 7.78 -2.78
C TYR A 5 -16.23 8.76 -2.23
N ILE A 6 -16.50 10.06 -2.29
CA ILE A 6 -15.62 11.10 -1.72
C ILE A 6 -15.52 10.95 -0.20
N GLY A 7 -16.64 10.70 0.49
CA GLY A 7 -16.64 10.48 1.95
C GLY A 7 -15.80 9.26 2.36
N LEU A 8 -15.95 8.14 1.65
CA LEU A 8 -15.15 6.93 1.89
C LEU A 8 -13.66 7.14 1.57
N ALA A 9 -13.35 7.82 0.45
CA ALA A 9 -11.98 8.14 0.08
C ALA A 9 -11.31 9.05 1.13
N ALA A 10 -12.03 10.05 1.64
CA ALA A 10 -11.54 10.93 2.70
C ALA A 10 -11.30 10.17 4.02
N LEU A 11 -12.21 9.27 4.42
CA LEU A 11 -12.01 8.41 5.59
C LEU A 11 -10.77 7.52 5.44
N LEU A 12 -10.60 6.88 4.29
CA LEU A 12 -9.41 6.07 4.00
C LEU A 12 -8.14 6.91 3.98
N LEU A 13 -8.18 8.13 3.45
CA LEU A 13 -7.05 9.06 3.45
C LEU A 13 -6.66 9.43 4.89
N VAL A 14 -7.63 9.70 5.77
CA VAL A 14 -7.37 9.99 7.19
C VAL A 14 -6.73 8.79 7.88
N GLN A 15 -7.24 7.58 7.65
CA GLN A 15 -6.66 6.34 8.18
C GLN A 15 -5.23 6.12 7.66
N LEU A 16 -4.99 6.38 6.38
CA LEU A 16 -3.68 6.33 5.74
C LEU A 16 -2.70 7.29 6.42
N LEU A 17 -3.10 8.54 6.65
CA LEU A 17 -2.27 9.56 7.30
C LEU A 17 -1.96 9.22 8.76
N ILE A 18 -2.95 8.75 9.53
CA ILE A 18 -2.76 8.31 10.92
C ILE A 18 -1.77 7.14 10.97
N GLY A 19 -1.96 6.15 10.10
CA GLY A 19 -1.08 5.00 10.06
C GLY A 19 0.33 5.34 9.58
N LEU A 20 0.49 6.24 8.60
CA LEU A 20 1.80 6.73 8.15
C LEU A 20 2.53 7.46 9.28
N ALA A 21 1.83 8.32 10.02
CA ALA A 21 2.38 8.98 11.21
C ALA A 21 2.81 7.98 12.29
N ARG A 22 2.11 6.84 12.42
CA ARG A 22 2.47 5.75 13.34
C ARG A 22 3.72 5.00 12.88
N VAL A 23 3.83 4.68 11.58
CA VAL A 23 5.00 4.00 11.00
C VAL A 23 6.27 4.84 11.13
N LEU A 24 6.17 6.16 10.92
CA LEU A 24 7.30 7.07 11.06
C LEU A 24 7.81 7.14 12.51
N ARG A 25 6.94 6.87 13.51
CA ARG A 25 7.30 6.84 14.94
C ARG A 25 7.69 5.45 15.46
N GLY A 26 7.43 4.37 14.72
CA GLY A 26 7.61 2.99 15.17
C GLY A 26 9.02 2.41 14.89
N PRO A 27 9.71 1.81 15.88
CA PRO A 27 11.10 1.33 15.75
C PRO A 27 11.31 -0.09 15.18
N ALA A 28 10.28 -0.86 14.80
CA ALA A 28 10.41 -2.28 14.43
C ALA A 28 10.62 -2.55 12.91
N PRO A 29 11.78 -3.06 12.44
CA PRO A 29 12.09 -3.24 11.01
C PRO A 29 11.18 -4.21 10.21
N PRO A 30 10.76 -5.38 10.74
CA PRO A 30 9.88 -6.31 10.01
C PRO A 30 8.45 -5.77 9.82
N ASP A 31 7.96 -5.01 10.79
CA ASP A 31 6.60 -4.45 10.77
C ASP A 31 6.44 -3.32 9.75
N ARG A 32 7.55 -2.68 9.33
CA ARG A 32 7.54 -1.58 8.36
C ARG A 32 7.12 -2.05 6.97
N MET A 33 7.48 -3.27 6.56
CA MET A 33 7.11 -3.78 5.24
C MET A 33 5.64 -4.17 5.18
N THR A 34 5.14 -4.88 6.19
CA THR A 34 3.72 -5.20 6.33
C THR A 34 2.88 -3.94 6.42
N CYS A 35 3.35 -2.95 7.19
CA CYS A 35 2.76 -1.62 7.20
C CYS A 35 2.76 -0.99 5.81
N ALA A 36 3.90 -0.93 5.11
CA ALA A 36 3.99 -0.37 3.77
C ALA A 36 3.03 -1.05 2.77
N GLN A 37 2.85 -2.37 2.87
CA GLN A 37 1.90 -3.12 2.06
C GLN A 37 0.44 -2.71 2.37
N LEU A 38 0.09 -2.58 3.66
CA LEU A 38 -1.22 -2.10 4.10
C LEU A 38 -1.49 -0.64 3.67
N PHE A 39 -0.48 0.23 3.74
CA PHE A 39 -0.58 1.59 3.20
C PHE A 39 -0.72 1.59 1.69
N GLY A 40 -0.02 0.69 1.00
CA GLY A 40 -0.14 0.49 -0.44
C GLY A 40 -1.57 0.13 -0.85
N THR A 41 -2.20 -0.85 -0.18
CA THR A 41 -3.57 -1.26 -0.49
C THR A 41 -4.60 -0.19 -0.15
N MET A 42 -4.42 0.57 0.93
CA MET A 42 -5.25 1.75 1.22
C MET A 42 -5.13 2.82 0.12
N GLY A 43 -3.93 3.09 -0.38
CA GLY A 43 -3.70 3.99 -1.50
C GLY A 43 -4.41 3.54 -2.78
N VAL A 44 -4.33 2.25 -3.11
CA VAL A 44 -5.05 1.66 -4.26
C VAL A 44 -6.56 1.82 -4.10
N ALA A 45 -7.11 1.54 -2.90
CA ALA A 45 -8.53 1.69 -2.63
C ALA A 45 -9.01 3.14 -2.78
N ILE A 46 -8.22 4.12 -2.31
CA ILE A 46 -8.50 5.56 -2.49
C ILE A 46 -8.53 5.91 -3.98
N LEU A 47 -7.54 5.47 -4.77
CA LEU A 47 -7.48 5.74 -6.21
C LEU A 47 -8.68 5.17 -6.96
N LEU A 48 -9.14 3.96 -6.61
CA LEU A 48 -10.32 3.34 -7.22
C LEU A 48 -11.61 4.08 -6.88
N LEU A 49 -11.80 4.48 -5.61
CA LEU A 49 -12.97 5.28 -5.22
C LEU A 49 -12.98 6.65 -5.92
N LEU A 50 -11.80 7.25 -6.09
CA LEU A 50 -11.67 8.53 -6.78
C LEU A 50 -11.89 8.37 -8.30
N ALA A 51 -11.52 7.23 -8.88
CA ALA A 51 -11.81 6.92 -10.29
C ALA A 51 -13.32 6.88 -10.57
N GLU A 52 -14.11 6.26 -9.68
CA GLU A 52 -15.58 6.28 -9.78
C GLU A 52 -16.17 7.66 -9.48
N ALA A 53 -15.57 8.40 -8.54
CA ALA A 53 -16.08 9.72 -8.16
C ALA A 53 -15.93 10.78 -9.27
N VAL A 54 -14.81 10.75 -10.00
CA VAL A 54 -14.48 11.76 -11.03
C VAL A 54 -14.69 11.22 -12.46
N GLU A 55 -15.20 9.99 -12.60
CA GLU A 55 -15.45 9.31 -13.89
C GLU A 55 -14.20 9.27 -14.81
N LEU A 56 -13.01 9.25 -14.23
CA LEU A 56 -11.74 9.19 -14.96
C LEU A 56 -11.18 7.75 -14.97
N PRO A 57 -11.29 7.02 -16.10
CA PRO A 57 -10.81 5.64 -16.18
C PRO A 57 -9.31 5.52 -15.98
N ALA A 58 -8.53 6.57 -16.32
CA ALA A 58 -7.09 6.60 -16.12
C ALA A 58 -6.66 6.41 -14.65
N LEU A 59 -7.50 6.78 -13.68
CA LEU A 59 -7.19 6.53 -12.26
C LEU A 59 -7.21 5.03 -11.91
N ARG A 60 -8.00 4.22 -12.63
CA ARG A 60 -7.98 2.76 -12.46
C ARG A 60 -6.65 2.18 -12.92
N ASP A 61 -6.10 2.67 -14.03
CA ASP A 61 -4.79 2.26 -14.53
C ASP A 61 -3.68 2.61 -13.53
N VAL A 62 -3.72 3.82 -12.96
CA VAL A 62 -2.78 4.23 -11.91
C VAL A 62 -2.92 3.33 -10.68
N ALA A 63 -4.14 2.98 -10.26
CA ALA A 63 -4.39 2.07 -9.14
C ALA A 63 -3.80 0.67 -9.39
N LEU A 64 -3.96 0.14 -10.61
CA LEU A 64 -3.41 -1.16 -11.01
C LEU A 64 -1.88 -1.16 -11.01
N VAL A 65 -1.26 -0.13 -11.58
CA VAL A 65 0.21 0.03 -11.56
C VAL A 65 0.71 0.17 -10.13
N PHE A 66 0.04 0.96 -9.29
CA PHE A 66 0.43 1.14 -7.90
C PHE A 66 0.31 -0.18 -7.09
N ALA A 67 -0.72 -0.98 -7.34
CA ALA A 67 -0.89 -2.30 -6.76
C ALA A 67 0.25 -3.27 -7.16
N LEU A 68 0.62 -3.28 -8.45
CA LEU A 68 1.74 -4.06 -8.96
C LEU A 68 3.06 -3.65 -8.32
N LEU A 69 3.32 -2.35 -8.21
CA LEU A 69 4.51 -1.81 -7.54
C LEU A 69 4.57 -2.22 -6.06
N GLY A 70 3.44 -2.21 -5.35
CA GLY A 70 3.36 -2.71 -3.98
C GLY A 70 3.73 -4.20 -3.87
N ALA A 71 3.17 -5.05 -4.74
CA ALA A 71 3.52 -6.47 -4.78
C ALA A 71 5.00 -6.72 -5.13
N LEU A 72 5.56 -5.94 -6.06
CA LEU A 72 6.97 -5.99 -6.40
C LEU A 72 7.86 -5.55 -5.24
N ALA A 73 7.48 -4.48 -4.53
CA ALA A 73 8.20 -4.03 -3.33
C ALA A 73 8.23 -5.12 -2.27
N ALA A 74 7.08 -5.77 -1.97
CA ALA A 74 6.98 -6.92 -1.06
C ALA A 74 7.95 -8.04 -1.46
N SER A 75 7.92 -8.41 -2.74
CA SER A 75 8.77 -9.48 -3.28
C SER A 75 10.26 -9.14 -3.17
N ALA A 76 10.63 -7.89 -3.50
CA ALA A 76 12.00 -7.41 -3.40
C ALA A 76 12.50 -7.35 -1.94
N PHE A 77 11.64 -6.95 -0.99
CA PHE A 77 11.97 -6.95 0.43
C PHE A 77 12.24 -8.37 0.94
N VAL A 78 11.36 -9.33 0.63
CA VAL A 78 11.57 -10.73 1.01
C VAL A 78 12.88 -11.27 0.41
N ALA A 79 13.17 -10.97 -0.85
CA ALA A 79 14.39 -11.40 -1.53
C ALA A 79 15.68 -10.77 -0.94
N ARG A 80 15.61 -9.55 -0.40
CA ARG A 80 16.77 -8.80 0.14
C ARG A 80 17.00 -9.02 1.63
N VAL A 81 15.94 -9.14 2.42
CA VAL A 81 16.00 -9.15 3.89
C VAL A 81 16.04 -10.55 4.46
N TRP A 82 15.49 -11.56 3.77
CA TRP A 82 15.62 -12.94 4.22
C TRP A 82 17.04 -13.44 3.96
N PRO A 83 17.84 -13.75 4.99
CA PRO A 83 19.17 -14.30 4.78
C PRO A 83 18.99 -15.61 4.01
N ARG A 84 19.73 -15.77 2.90
CA ARG A 84 19.91 -17.11 2.31
C ARG A 84 20.55 -17.96 3.41
N ARG A 85 19.74 -18.73 4.16
CA ARG A 85 20.26 -19.78 5.03
C ARG A 85 21.09 -20.67 4.13
N GLY A 86 22.41 -20.57 4.30
CA GLY A 86 23.38 -21.32 3.53
C GLY A 86 22.98 -22.78 3.54
N LYS A 87 22.91 -23.37 2.35
CA LYS A 87 23.05 -24.81 2.20
C LYS A 87 24.50 -25.14 2.55
N GLU A 88 24.80 -25.19 3.84
CA GLU A 88 25.90 -26.00 4.33
C GLU A 88 25.25 -27.17 5.02
N ARG A 89 25.41 -28.35 4.42
CA ARG A 89 25.45 -29.64 5.11
C ARG A 89 26.04 -30.69 4.15
N PRO A 90 26.73 -31.67 4.74
CA PRO A 90 28.12 -32.04 4.46
C PRO A 90 28.32 -33.01 3.29
#